data_AF-A0A960PAP3-F1
#
_entry.id   AF-A0A960PAP3-F1
#
_cell.length_a   1.000
_cell.length_b   1.000
_cell.length_c   1.000
_cell.angle_alpha   90.00
_cell.angle_beta   90.00
_cell.angle_gamma   90.00
#
_symmetry.space_group_name_H-M   'P 1'
#
loop_
_entity.id
_entity.type
_entity.pdbx_description
1 polymer ?
#
loop_
_entity_poly.entity_id
_entity_poly.type
_entity_poly.pdbx_seq_one_letter_code
_entity_poly.pdbx_strand_id
1 'polypeptide(L)'
;MTPRERPDRTLPRDQTFAESRELRRLTQYEARVRVHLRGGDSVEGVLEAHDAAAISVIDDQGRSLVLLKRDIRTIAELDEAETEEP
;
A
#
# COMPACT_ATOMS: atom_id res chain seq x y z
N MET A 1 17.74 -45.51 6.09
CA MET A 1 17.55 -44.44 5.08
C MET A 1 16.65 -43.39 5.70
N THR A 2 17.17 -42.19 5.99
CA THR A 2 16.46 -41.17 6.78
C THR A 2 15.66 -40.25 5.85
N PRO A 3 14.36 -40.01 6.08
CA PRO A 3 13.63 -38.97 5.35
C PRO A 3 14.07 -37.59 5.85
N ARG A 4 14.36 -36.68 4.91
CA ARG A 4 14.71 -35.28 5.20
C ARG A 4 13.44 -34.52 5.57
N GLU A 5 13.22 -34.28 6.86
CA GLU A 5 12.28 -33.26 7.34
C GLU A 5 12.70 -31.89 6.78
N ARG A 6 11.79 -31.23 6.05
CA ARG A 6 11.92 -29.82 5.75
C ARG A 6 11.32 -29.04 6.92
N PRO A 7 11.96 -27.98 7.42
CA PRO A 7 11.38 -27.20 8.50
C PRO A 7 10.08 -26.56 8.03
N ASP A 8 9.02 -26.80 8.80
CA ASP A 8 7.73 -26.11 8.70
C ASP A 8 7.98 -24.61 8.86
N ARG A 9 7.92 -23.90 7.73
CA ARG A 9 7.99 -22.44 7.73
C ARG A 9 6.59 -21.93 8.01
N THR A 10 6.24 -21.88 9.28
CA THR A 10 5.05 -21.21 9.78
C THR A 10 5.13 -19.73 9.37
N LEU A 11 4.54 -19.41 8.22
CA LEU A 11 4.30 -18.03 7.80
C LEU A 11 3.11 -17.53 8.62
N PRO A 12 3.22 -16.43 9.39
CA PRO A 12 2.04 -15.79 9.98
C PRO A 12 1.18 -15.26 8.82
N ARG A 13 0.13 -16.01 8.46
CA ARG A 13 -0.63 -15.87 7.21
C ARG A 13 -1.85 -14.95 7.29
N ASP A 14 -2.13 -14.30 8.42
CA ASP A 14 -3.45 -13.66 8.60
C ASP A 14 -3.49 -12.13 8.46
N GLN A 15 -2.37 -11.44 8.25
CA GLN A 15 -2.38 -9.97 8.04
C GLN A 15 -1.99 -9.50 6.64
N THR A 16 -1.38 -10.36 5.81
CA THR A 16 -0.77 -9.91 4.55
C THR A 16 -1.72 -9.95 3.34
N PHE A 17 -2.78 -10.75 3.37
CA PHE A 17 -3.66 -10.96 2.21
C PHE A 17 -4.68 -9.84 1.98
N ALA A 18 -5.20 -9.20 3.04
CA ALA A 18 -6.12 -8.08 2.92
C ALA A 18 -5.40 -6.83 2.38
N GLU A 19 -4.22 -6.51 2.93
CA GLU A 19 -3.39 -5.38 2.50
C GLU A 19 -2.95 -5.51 1.03
N SER A 20 -2.56 -6.73 0.61
CA SER A 20 -2.14 -6.97 -0.77
C SER A 20 -3.27 -6.85 -1.79
N ARG A 21 -4.51 -7.22 -1.41
CA ARG A 21 -5.66 -7.13 -2.31
C ARG A 21 -6.10 -5.67 -2.52
N GLU A 22 -6.06 -4.87 -1.46
CA GLU A 22 -6.44 -3.47 -1.52
C GLU A 22 -5.42 -2.64 -2.29
N LEU A 23 -4.12 -2.80 -1.99
CA LEU A 23 -3.06 -2.13 -2.75
C LEU A 23 -3.10 -2.47 -4.25
N ARG A 24 -3.43 -3.73 -4.58
CA ARG A 24 -3.57 -4.16 -5.97
C ARG A 24 -4.75 -3.50 -6.66
N ARG A 25 -5.87 -3.26 -5.97
CA ARG A 25 -6.99 -2.47 -6.50
C ARG A 25 -6.58 -1.02 -6.73
N LEU A 26 -6.01 -0.38 -5.70
CA LEU A 26 -5.58 1.01 -5.76
C LEU A 26 -4.62 1.28 -6.92
N THR A 27 -3.70 0.35 -7.18
CA THR A 27 -2.75 0.44 -8.30
C THR A 27 -3.42 0.20 -9.65
N GLN A 28 -4.38 -0.73 -9.72
CA GLN A 28 -5.10 -1.02 -10.96
C GLN A 28 -6.00 0.14 -11.41
N TYR A 29 -6.55 0.90 -10.45
CA TYR A 29 -7.44 2.02 -10.73
C TYR A 29 -6.73 3.38 -10.78
N GLU A 30 -5.39 3.41 -10.65
CA GLU A 30 -4.64 4.66 -10.51
C GLU A 30 -5.30 5.57 -9.46
N ALA A 31 -5.72 4.97 -8.36
CA ALA A 31 -6.51 5.65 -7.35
C ALA A 31 -5.68 6.72 -6.66
N ARG A 32 -6.32 7.87 -6.43
CA ARG A 32 -5.74 8.94 -5.62
C ARG A 32 -5.73 8.48 -4.17
N VAL A 33 -4.57 8.54 -3.53
CA VAL A 33 -4.36 8.07 -2.16
C VAL A 33 -3.72 9.15 -1.32
N ARG A 34 -4.07 9.18 -0.04
CA ARG A 34 -3.39 9.92 1.02
C ARG A 34 -2.62 8.94 1.89
N VAL A 35 -1.30 9.09 1.88
CA VAL A 35 -0.36 8.28 2.64
C VAL A 35 0.07 9.07 3.88
N HIS A 36 -0.33 8.61 5.05
CA HIS A 36 0.11 9.16 6.32
C HIS A 36 1.43 8.50 6.74
N LEU A 37 2.47 9.30 6.92
CA LEU A 37 3.77 8.84 7.40
C LEU A 37 3.82 8.85 8.93
N ARG A 38 4.70 8.02 9.48
CA ARG A 38 4.95 7.95 10.93
C ARG A 38 5.54 9.25 11.50
N GLY A 39 6.17 10.07 10.65
CA GLY A 39 6.69 11.39 11.00
C GLY A 39 5.61 12.45 11.25
N GLY A 40 4.35 12.17 10.91
CA GLY A 40 3.26 13.14 10.97
C GLY A 40 2.98 13.81 9.62
N ASP A 41 3.93 13.76 8.69
CA ASP A 41 3.73 14.17 7.30
C ASP A 41 2.70 13.29 6.59
N SER A 42 2.04 13.88 5.60
CA SER A 42 1.10 13.17 4.72
C SER A 42 1.42 13.50 3.28
N VAL A 43 1.39 12.48 2.42
CA VAL A 43 1.66 12.61 0.99
C VAL A 43 0.40 12.23 0.23
N GLU A 44 0.00 13.07 -0.70
CA GLU A 44 -1.17 12.85 -1.54
C GLU A 44 -0.73 12.69 -2.98
N GLY A 45 -1.33 11.72 -3.68
CA GLY A 45 -1.03 11.47 -5.07
C GLY A 45 -1.64 10.19 -5.57
N VAL A 46 -1.30 9.80 -6.80
CA VAL A 46 -1.80 8.58 -7.44
C VAL A 46 -0.84 7.44 -7.15
N LEU A 47 -1.36 6.30 -6.69
CA LEU A 47 -0.55 5.10 -6.49
C LEU A 47 -0.20 4.47 -7.85
N GLU A 48 1.05 4.61 -8.29
CA GLU A 48 1.54 4.07 -9.57
C GLU A 48 1.97 2.61 -9.45
N ALA A 49 2.64 2.26 -8.34
CA ALA A 49 3.17 0.92 -8.12
C ALA A 49 3.32 0.61 -6.63
N HIS A 50 3.33 -0.67 -6.29
CA HIS A 50 3.67 -1.12 -4.95
C HIS A 50 4.49 -2.40 -4.95
N ASP A 51 5.39 -2.51 -3.99
CA ASP A 51 6.24 -3.66 -3.74
C ASP A 51 6.12 -4.15 -2.29
N ALA A 52 6.90 -5.16 -1.93
CA ALA A 52 6.96 -5.66 -0.56
C ALA A 52 7.49 -4.62 0.45
N ALA A 53 8.36 -3.71 0.00
CA ALA A 53 9.06 -2.76 0.90
C ALA A 53 8.63 -1.30 0.74
N ALA A 54 8.06 -0.92 -0.41
CA ALA A 54 7.78 0.47 -0.76
C ALA A 54 6.51 0.60 -1.62
N ILE A 55 6.03 1.83 -1.75
CA ILE A 55 5.03 2.24 -2.73
C ILE A 55 5.56 3.43 -3.53
N SER A 56 5.15 3.54 -4.78
CA SER A 56 5.42 4.68 -5.65
C SER A 56 4.15 5.49 -5.82
N VAL A 57 4.22 6.77 -5.48
CA VAL A 57 3.09 7.70 -5.56
C VAL A 57 3.48 8.87 -6.45
N ILE A 58 2.65 9.22 -7.44
CA ILE A 58 2.84 10.41 -8.26
C ILE A 58 2.08 11.56 -7.62
N ASP A 59 2.78 12.62 -7.22
CA ASP A 59 2.12 13.81 -6.67
C ASP A 59 1.43 14.66 -7.74
N ASP A 60 0.68 15.67 -7.32
CA ASP A 60 -0.04 16.59 -8.24
C ASP A 60 0.91 17.36 -9.19
N GLN A 61 2.20 17.45 -8.84
CA GLN A 61 3.23 18.04 -9.70
C GLN A 61 3.86 17.05 -10.69
N GLY A 62 3.36 15.81 -10.75
CA GLY A 62 3.87 14.76 -11.64
C GLY A 62 5.22 14.17 -11.19
N ARG A 63 5.62 14.35 -9.93
CA ARG A 63 6.85 13.79 -9.38
C ARG A 63 6.57 12.42 -8.78
N SER A 64 7.39 11.45 -9.14
CA SER A 64 7.34 10.11 -8.53
C SER A 64 8.03 10.13 -7.16
N LEU A 65 7.26 9.85 -6.12
CA LEU A 65 7.69 9.77 -4.73
C LEU A 65 7.68 8.31 -4.29
N VAL A 66 8.85 7.82 -3.88
CA VAL A 66 9.00 6.47 -3.33
C VAL A 66 8.88 6.53 -1.81
N LEU A 67 7.81 5.95 -1.27
CA LEU A 67 7.53 5.90 0.16
C LEU A 67 7.77 4.50 0.70
N LEU A 68 8.59 4.37 1.73
CA LEU A 68 8.90 3.08 2.35
C LEU A 68 7.78 2.66 3.30
N LYS A 69 7.28 1.43 3.16
CA LYS A 69 6.19 0.90 4.00
C LYS A 69 6.47 0.94 5.50
N ARG A 70 7.75 0.83 5.88
CA ARG A 70 8.19 0.96 7.29
C ARG A 70 7.95 2.35 7.87
N ASP A 71 7.97 3.37 7.02
CA ASP A 71 7.79 4.79 7.37
C ASP A 71 6.33 5.22 7.19
N ILE A 72 5.50 4.38 6.57
CA ILE A 72 4.07 4.59 6.40
C ILE A 72 3.34 4.13 7.67
N ARG A 73 2.38 4.95 8.10
CA ARG A 73 1.45 4.64 9.17
C ARG A 73 0.15 4.07 8.60
N THR A 74 -0.41 4.71 7.59
CA THR A 74 -1.69 4.33 6.99
C THR A 74 -1.78 4.86 5.56
N ILE A 75 -2.49 4.16 4.69
CA ILE A 75 -2.83 4.60 3.33
C ILE A 75 -4.36 4.67 3.28
N ALA A 76 -4.88 5.83 2.90
CA ALA A 76 -6.31 6.05 2.69
C ALA A 76 -6.54 6.35 1.21
N GLU A 77 -7.56 5.73 0.61
CA GLU A 77 -8.06 6.13 -0.70
C GLU A 77 -8.76 7.49 -0.56
N LEU A 78 -8.39 8.42 -1.44
CA LEU A 78 -9.14 9.65 -1.66
C LEU A 78 -10.11 9.34 -2.80
N ASP A 79 -11.18 8.62 -2.46
CA ASP A 79 -12.25 8.39 -3.40
C ASP A 79 -12.91 9.74 -3.71
N GLU A 80 -13.00 10.11 -4.99
CA GLU A 80 -13.73 11.29 -5.43
C GLU A 80 -15.26 11.08 -5.39
N ALA A 81 -15.76 10.01 -4.74
CA ALA A 81 -17.18 9.85 -4.44
C ALA A 81 -17.67 10.90 -3.44
N GLU A 82 -18.13 12.03 -4.00
CA GLU A 82 -19.46 12.59 -3.74
C GLU A 82 -19.78 12.81 -2.25
N THR A 83 -19.41 13.95 -1.67
CA THR A 83 -20.33 15.08 -1.58
C THR A 83 -21.52 15.03 -2.57
N GLU A 84 -22.47 14.13 -2.37
CA GLU A 84 -23.88 14.35 -2.73
C GLU A 84 -24.74 13.80 -1.60
N GLU A 85 -24.90 14.60 -0.54
CA GLU A 85 -26.09 14.56 0.31
C GLU A 85 -27.25 15.22 -0.46
N PRO A 86 -28.37 14.51 -0.69
CA PRO A 86 -29.69 15.14 -0.72
C PRO A 86 -30.51 14.82 0.53
#